data_AF-A0A2V6P6Y0-F1
#
_entry.id   AF-A0A2V6P6Y0-F1
#
_cell.length_a   1.000
_cell.length_b   1.000
_cell.length_c   1.000
_cell.angle_alpha   90.00
_cell.angle_beta   90.00
_cell.angle_gamma   90.00
#
_symmetry.space_group_name_H-M   'P 1'
#
loop_
_entity.id
_entity.type
_entity.pdbx_description
1 polymer ?
#
loop_
_entity_poly.entity_id
_entity_poly.type
_entity_poly.pdbx_seq_one_letter_code
_entity_poly.pdbx_strand_id
1 'polypeptide(L)'
;MRWVLEKHDLKFPDQAEKWDFDREVVVFFGQDGDSRVRCAISREALDDDFGGDNREKVEVFRENGAAIEQGARQKYAAGDTETDGSILIHSGELAKPRAARK
;
A
#
# COMPACT_ATOMS: atom_id res chain seq x y z
N MET A 1 -13.91 -27.71 16.94
CA MET A 1 -14.09 -26.33 16.46
C MET A 1 -13.16 -26.14 15.28
N ARG A 2 -13.70 -25.86 14.09
CA ARG A 2 -12.92 -25.80 12.85
C ARG A 2 -12.46 -24.36 12.69
N TRP A 3 -11.21 -24.08 13.02
CA TRP A 3 -10.57 -22.82 12.67
C TRP A 3 -10.56 -22.74 11.14
N VAL A 4 -11.39 -21.88 10.58
CA VAL A 4 -11.20 -21.43 9.20
C VAL A 4 -9.96 -20.56 9.30
N LEU A 5 -8.84 -21.01 8.73
CA LEU A 5 -7.84 -20.06 8.26
C LEU A 5 -8.56 -19.22 7.21
N GLU A 6 -9.20 -18.12 7.63
CA GLU A 6 -9.60 -17.09 6.69
C GLU A 6 -8.30 -16.65 6.03
N LYS A 7 -8.11 -17.10 4.78
CA LYS A 7 -7.02 -16.62 3.94
C LYS A 7 -7.39 -15.20 3.60
N HIS A 8 -6.99 -14.29 4.46
CA HIS A 8 -6.97 -12.86 4.20
C HIS A 8 -6.13 -12.64 2.93
N ASP A 9 -6.79 -12.28 1.84
CA ASP A 9 -6.18 -12.08 0.52
C ASP A 9 -6.58 -10.71 0.01
N LEU A 10 -5.78 -9.71 0.38
CA LEU A 10 -6.04 -8.32 0.04
C LEU A 10 -5.79 -8.10 -1.46
N LYS A 11 -6.87 -7.80 -2.20
CA LYS A 11 -6.86 -7.52 -3.65
C LYS A 11 -7.10 -6.04 -3.91
N PHE A 12 -6.68 -5.56 -5.08
CA PHE A 12 -6.88 -4.16 -5.49
C PHE A 12 -7.58 -4.12 -6.86
N PRO A 13 -8.88 -4.41 -6.92
CA PRO A 13 -9.62 -4.43 -8.19
C PRO A 13 -9.96 -3.02 -8.72
N ASP A 14 -9.93 -2.00 -7.86
CA ASP A 14 -10.34 -0.62 -8.18
C ASP A 14 -9.13 0.32 -8.28
N GLN A 15 -9.03 1.03 -9.41
CA GLN A 15 -8.16 2.22 -9.54
C GLN A 15 -8.90 3.45 -9.01
N ALA A 16 -9.04 3.51 -7.69
CA ALA A 16 -9.71 4.61 -6.97
C ALA A 16 -8.72 5.44 -6.14
N GLU A 17 -7.45 5.46 -6.53
CA GLU A 17 -6.40 6.21 -5.85
C GLU A 17 -6.64 7.73 -5.92
N LYS A 18 -6.41 8.40 -4.80
CA LYS A 18 -6.58 9.85 -4.68
C LYS A 18 -5.53 10.44 -3.74
N TRP A 19 -4.99 11.59 -4.13
CA TRP A 19 -4.18 12.41 -3.24
C TRP A 19 -5.03 13.09 -2.15
N ASP A 20 -4.64 12.88 -0.90
CA ASP A 20 -5.17 13.53 0.29
C ASP A 20 -4.16 14.58 0.76
N PHE A 21 -4.47 15.86 0.51
CA PHE A 21 -3.58 16.98 0.79
C PHE A 21 -3.35 17.19 2.30
N ASP A 22 -4.37 16.96 3.12
CA ASP A 22 -4.29 17.20 4.57
C ASP A 22 -3.34 16.21 5.26
N ARG A 23 -3.31 14.96 4.76
CA ARG A 23 -2.47 13.90 5.32
C ARG A 23 -1.17 13.68 4.53
N GLU A 24 -1.01 14.37 3.41
CA GLU A 24 0.09 14.17 2.45
C GLU A 24 0.27 12.69 2.06
N VAL A 25 -0.82 12.02 1.71
CA VAL A 25 -0.80 10.60 1.30
C VAL A 25 -1.59 10.36 0.02
N VAL A 26 -1.21 9.34 -0.74
CA VAL A 26 -2.11 8.74 -1.74
C VAL A 26 -2.95 7.68 -1.03
N VAL A 27 -4.27 7.89 -0.99
CA VAL A 27 -5.25 6.94 -0.48
C VAL A 27 -5.69 6.02 -1.61
N PHE A 28 -5.73 4.72 -1.35
CA PHE A 28 -6.24 3.68 -2.25
C PHE A 28 -6.96 2.61 -1.43
N PHE A 29 -7.62 1.66 -2.10
CA PHE A 29 -8.48 0.69 -1.41
C PHE A 29 -8.21 -0.73 -1.84
N GLY A 30 -7.95 -1.58 -0.86
CA GLY A 30 -7.95 -3.02 -1.04
C GLY A 30 -9.30 -3.63 -0.66
N GLN A 31 -9.49 -4.87 -1.09
CA GLN A 31 -10.68 -5.67 -0.82
C GLN A 31 -10.26 -7.06 -0.33
N ASP A 32 -10.84 -7.48 0.80
CA ASP A 32 -10.66 -8.80 1.40
C ASP A 32 -12.06 -9.40 1.66
N GLY A 33 -12.50 -10.28 0.75
CA GLY A 33 -13.89 -10.72 0.69
C GLY A 33 -14.85 -9.53 0.46
N ASP A 34 -15.82 -9.37 1.37
CA ASP A 34 -16.77 -8.24 1.37
C ASP A 34 -16.25 -6.99 2.09
N SER A 35 -15.08 -7.09 2.74
CA SER A 35 -14.50 -5.99 3.51
C SER A 35 -13.62 -5.11 2.63
N ARG A 36 -13.85 -3.79 2.70
CA ARG A 36 -12.99 -2.80 2.06
C ARG A 36 -11.96 -2.29 3.06
N VAL A 37 -10.69 -2.38 2.71
CA VAL A 37 -9.57 -1.95 3.55
C VAL A 37 -9.01 -0.64 2.99
N ARG A 38 -8.99 0.40 3.81
CA ARG A 38 -8.35 1.67 3.45
C ARG A 38 -6.85 1.49 3.51
N CYS A 39 -6.17 1.83 2.43
CA CYS A 39 -4.72 1.85 2.33
C CYS A 39 -4.24 3.27 2.02
N ALA A 40 -3.07 3.63 2.51
CA ALA A 40 -2.43 4.89 2.23
C ALA A 40 -0.92 4.71 2.08
N ILE A 41 -0.31 5.45 1.18
CA ILE A 41 1.14 5.59 1.10
C ILE A 41 1.51 7.05 1.25
N SER A 42 2.47 7.31 2.15
CA SER A 42 2.94 8.66 2.45
C SER A 42 3.67 9.32 1.28
N ARG A 43 3.66 10.66 1.25
CA ARG A 43 4.52 11.47 0.38
C ARG A 43 5.97 11.01 0.46
N GLU A 44 6.48 10.86 1.68
CA GLU A 44 7.87 10.51 1.96
C GLU A 44 8.22 9.15 1.35
N ALA A 45 7.34 8.15 1.45
CA ALA A 45 7.55 6.86 0.79
C ALA A 45 7.57 6.98 -0.74
N LEU A 46 6.66 7.77 -1.32
CA LEU A 46 6.65 8.02 -2.77
C LEU A 46 7.92 8.73 -3.25
N ASP A 47 8.46 9.63 -2.43
CA ASP A 47 9.67 10.37 -2.74
C ASP A 47 10.92 9.49 -2.59
N ASP A 48 11.13 8.92 -1.40
CA ASP A 48 12.36 8.21 -1.04
C ASP A 48 12.49 6.83 -1.69
N ASP A 49 11.38 6.08 -1.80
CA ASP A 49 11.41 4.69 -2.28
C ASP A 49 11.14 4.58 -3.78
N PHE A 50 10.50 5.58 -4.38
CA PHE A 50 10.12 5.58 -5.79
C PHE A 50 10.62 6.77 -6.62
N GLY A 51 11.42 7.67 -6.02
CA GLY A 51 11.97 8.82 -6.73
C GLY A 51 10.91 9.83 -7.17
N GLY A 52 9.89 10.02 -6.32
CA GLY A 52 8.73 10.89 -6.57
C GLY A 52 8.98 12.38 -6.40
N ASP A 53 10.21 12.80 -6.07
CA ASP A 53 10.56 14.21 -5.85
C ASP A 53 10.13 15.09 -7.04
N ASN A 54 9.41 16.17 -6.74
CA ASN A 54 8.86 17.12 -7.73
C ASN A 54 7.89 16.51 -8.77
N ARG A 55 7.36 15.31 -8.52
CA ARG A 55 6.37 14.64 -9.37
C ARG A 55 4.97 14.64 -8.74
N GLU A 56 3.96 14.47 -9.59
CA GLU A 56 2.58 14.27 -9.15
C GLU A 56 2.44 12.90 -8.46
N LYS A 57 1.85 12.88 -7.26
CA LYS A 57 1.92 11.72 -6.37
C LYS A 57 1.05 10.56 -6.82
N VAL A 58 -0.10 10.84 -7.42
CA VAL A 58 -0.96 9.80 -8.01
C VAL A 58 -0.28 9.16 -9.22
N GLU A 59 0.45 9.91 -10.04
CA GLU A 59 1.25 9.37 -11.15
C GLU A 59 2.35 8.44 -10.64
N VAL A 60 3.15 8.88 -9.66
CA VAL A 60 4.19 8.04 -9.03
C VAL A 60 3.57 6.77 -8.44
N PHE A 61 2.41 6.87 -7.78
CA PHE A 61 1.68 5.71 -7.29
C PHE A 61 1.29 4.76 -8.44
N ARG A 62 0.71 5.27 -9.52
CA ARG A 62 0.24 4.45 -10.67
C ARG A 62 1.38 3.70 -11.34
N GLU A 63 2.51 4.36 -11.53
CA GLU A 63 3.71 3.75 -12.12
C GLU A 63 4.27 2.61 -11.26
N ASN A 64 4.10 2.71 -9.95
CA ASN A 64 4.66 1.79 -8.96
C ASN A 64 3.59 0.92 -8.27
N GLY A 65 2.36 0.91 -8.79
CA GLY A 65 1.18 0.35 -8.13
C GLY A 65 1.38 -1.10 -7.68
N ALA A 66 1.98 -1.93 -8.55
CA ALA A 66 2.25 -3.33 -8.22
C ALA A 66 3.14 -3.51 -6.98
N ALA A 67 4.16 -2.67 -6.80
CA ALA A 67 5.07 -2.74 -5.65
C ALA A 67 4.40 -2.22 -4.38
N ILE A 68 3.66 -1.11 -4.49
CA ILE A 68 2.94 -0.49 -3.38
C ILE A 68 1.83 -1.42 -2.86
N GLU A 69 1.05 -2.00 -3.78
CA GLU A 69 0.02 -3.00 -3.46
C GLU A 69 0.63 -4.26 -2.83
N GLN A 70 1.76 -4.75 -3.34
CA GLN A 70 2.45 -5.89 -2.73
C GLN A 70 2.87 -5.58 -1.29
N GLY A 71 3.39 -4.38 -1.04
CA GLY A 71 3.70 -3.90 0.30
C GLY A 71 2.48 -3.88 1.23
N ALA A 72 1.36 -3.33 0.75
CA ALA A 72 0.12 -3.33 1.50
C ALA A 72 -0.36 -4.76 1.83
N ARG A 73 -0.28 -5.70 0.87
CA ARG A 73 -0.62 -7.12 1.13
C ARG A 73 0.25 -7.72 2.22
N GLN A 74 1.54 -7.41 2.21
CA GLN A 74 2.49 -7.92 3.21
C GLN A 74 2.21 -7.36 4.61
N LYS A 75 1.98 -6.04 4.76
CA LYS A 75 1.57 -5.45 6.05
C LYS A 75 0.25 -6.04 6.55
N TYR A 76 -0.75 -6.14 5.67
CA TYR A 76 -2.05 -6.71 6.02
C TYR A 76 -1.94 -8.16 6.53
N ALA A 77 -1.22 -9.01 5.80
CA ALA A 77 -1.04 -10.41 6.17
C ALA A 77 -0.22 -10.59 7.46
N ALA A 78 0.65 -9.62 7.79
CA ALA A 78 1.42 -9.61 9.03
C ALA A 78 0.62 -9.06 10.24
N GLY A 79 -0.60 -8.54 10.02
CA GLY A 79 -1.37 -7.84 11.05
C GLY A 79 -0.78 -6.48 11.45
N ASP A 80 0.11 -5.94 10.62
CA ASP A 80 0.75 -4.63 10.82
C ASP A 80 -0.15 -3.54 10.24
N THR A 81 -1.31 -3.38 10.85
CA THR A 81 -2.32 -2.37 10.48
C THR A 81 -2.41 -1.30 11.55
N GLU A 82 -2.91 -0.14 11.18
CA GLU A 82 -3.32 0.90 12.11
C GLU A 82 -4.42 0.39 13.07
N THR A 83 -4.68 1.14 14.14
CA THR A 83 -5.66 0.74 15.17
C THR A 83 -7.08 0.61 14.61
N ASP A 84 -7.40 1.33 13.53
CA ASP A 84 -8.68 1.27 12.82
C ASP A 84 -8.74 0.19 11.73
N GLY A 85 -7.69 -0.63 11.61
CA GLY A 85 -7.55 -1.68 10.59
C GLY A 85 -7.11 -1.16 9.21
N SER A 86 -6.81 0.13 9.07
CA SER A 86 -6.23 0.67 7.84
C SER A 86 -4.75 0.34 7.71
N ILE A 87 -4.22 0.50 6.50
CA ILE A 87 -2.80 0.32 6.21
C ILE A 87 -2.20 1.67 5.86
N LEU A 88 -1.11 2.03 6.54
CA LEU A 88 -0.27 3.16 6.18
C LEU A 88 1.13 2.66 5.83
N ILE A 89 1.63 3.04 4.66
CA ILE A 89 2.97 2.72 4.18
C ILE A 89 3.85 3.96 4.33
N HIS A 90 4.85 3.85 5.19
CA HIS A 90 5.91 4.82 5.40
C HIS A 90 7.16 4.51 4.57
N SER A 91 8.01 5.52 4.45
CA SER A 91 9.31 5.42 3.79
C SER A 91 10.15 4.30 4.41
N GLY A 92 10.75 3.46 3.57
CA GLY A 92 11.63 2.36 3.95
C GLY A 92 10.92 1.09 4.40
N GLU A 93 9.58 1.07 4.49
CA GLU A 93 8.83 -0.14 4.86
C GLU A 93 8.67 -1.14 3.71
N LEU A 94 8.72 -0.66 2.47
CA LEU A 94 8.61 -1.53 1.32
C LEU A 94 9.93 -2.26 1.08
N ALA A 95 9.84 -3.58 0.96
CA ALA A 95 10.99 -4.39 0.59
C ALA A 95 11.50 -3.95 -0.79
N LYS A 96 12.63 -3.25 -0.82
CA LYS A 96 13.25 -2.82 -2.08
C LYS A 96 13.55 -4.07 -2.90
N PRO A 97 13.21 -4.11 -4.20
CA PRO A 97 13.58 -5.24 -5.04
C PRO A 97 15.09 -5.39 -4.95
N ARG A 98 15.53 -6.56 -4.47
CA ARG A 98 16.95 -6.87 -4.36
C ARG A 98 17.54 -6.72 -5.77
N ALA A 99 18.41 -5.73 -5.96
CA ALA A 99 19.12 -5.58 -7.23
C ALA A 99 19.71 -6.95 -7.60
N ALA A 100 19.32 -7.47 -8.76
CA ALA A 100 19.90 -8.69 -9.27
C ALA A 100 21.40 -8.44 -9.45
N ARG A 101 22.21 -9.05 -8.57
CA ARG A 101 23.66 -9.04 -8.72
C ARG A 101 23.97 -9.66 -10.08
N LYS A 102 24.52 -8.87 -11.00
CA LYS A 102 25.25 -9.35 -12.18
C LYS A 102 26.73 -9.21 -11.92
#